data_AF-A0A966YJU4-F1
#
_entry.id   AF-A0A966YJU4-F1
#
_cell.length_a   1.000
_cell.length_b   1.000
_cell.length_c   1.000
_cell.angle_alpha   90.00
_cell.angle_beta   90.00
_cell.angle_gamma   90.00
#
_symmetry.space_group_name_H-M   'P 1'
#
loop_
_entity.id
_entity.type
_entity.pdbx_description
1 polymer ?
#
loop_
_entity_poly.entity_id
_entity_poly.type
_entity_poly.pdbx_seq_one_letter_code
_entity_poly.pdbx_strand_id
1 'polypeptide(L)' 'MPQSPIPDAGTPPVPAAWQAAFEEALPYADFLSAHATPEQRNRWDAFHGQVVLSKAQTELLDGFVRRTPVLVLAGAWCG' A
#
# COMPACT_ATOMS: atom_id res chain seq x y z
N MET A 1 -11.57 23.09 8.98
CA MET A 1 -10.59 22.66 7.95
C MET A 1 -10.66 21.13 7.89
N PRO A 2 -10.58 20.49 6.71
CA PRO A 2 -10.56 19.03 6.66
C PRO A 2 -9.36 18.52 7.45
N GLN A 3 -9.61 17.65 8.43
CA GLN A 3 -8.56 17.04 9.24
C GLN A 3 -7.84 15.98 8.39
N SER A 4 -6.51 15.94 8.49
CA SER A 4 -5.72 14.88 7.85
C SER A 4 -6.21 13.52 8.36
N PRO A 5 -6.42 12.52 7.49
CA PRO A 5 -6.82 11.17 7.91
C PRO A 5 -5.78 10.50 8.82
N ILE A 6 -4.54 10.97 8.78
CA ILE A 6 -3.49 10.61 9.74
C ILE A 6 -3.13 11.88 10.51
N PRO A 7 -3.45 11.97 11.82
CA PRO A 7 -3.04 13.09 12.67
C PRO A 7 -1.51 13.29 12.62
N ASP A 8 -1.04 14.53 12.62
CA ASP A 8 0.40 14.88 12.69
C ASP A 8 1.30 14.38 11.53
N ALA A 9 0.72 13.79 10.49
CA ALA A 9 1.40 13.41 9.25
C ALA A 9 1.76 14.60 8.33
N GLY A 10 1.35 15.82 8.71
CA GLY A 10 1.38 17.04 7.91
C GLY A 10 2.69 17.83 7.96
N THR A 11 2.63 19.17 8.11
CA THR A 11 3.81 20.05 8.05
C THR A 11 4.15 20.70 9.41
N PRO A 12 5.33 20.42 10.00
CA PRO A 12 6.26 19.35 9.63
C PRO A 12 5.70 17.96 10.02
N PRO A 13 6.06 16.89 9.31
CA PRO A 13 5.54 15.57 9.61
C PRO A 13 6.24 15.01 10.85
N VAL A 14 5.47 14.36 11.73
CA VAL A 14 6.02 13.61 12.85
C VAL A 14 6.28 12.17 12.40
N PRO A 15 7.53 11.66 12.44
CA PRO A 15 7.82 10.28 12.00
C PRO A 15 7.00 9.22 12.75
N ALA A 16 6.74 9.43 14.05
CA ALA A 16 5.94 8.53 14.86
C ALA A 16 4.48 8.40 14.38
N ALA A 17 3.90 9.45 13.76
CA ALA A 17 2.55 9.40 13.22
C ALA A 17 2.46 8.45 12.02
N TRP A 18 3.46 8.49 11.13
CA TRP A 18 3.54 7.57 10.00
C TRP A 18 3.85 6.13 10.41
N GLN A 19 4.66 5.94 11.46
CA GLN A 19 4.91 4.62 12.04
C GLN A 19 3.62 4.02 12.61
N ALA A 20 2.87 4.78 13.41
CA ALA A 20 1.58 4.34 13.95
C ALA A 20 0.59 3.98 12.84
N ALA A 21 0.47 4.84 11.81
CA ALA A 21 -0.39 4.56 10.66
C ALA A 21 0.02 3.29 9.90
N PHE A 22 1.32 3.00 9.80
CA PHE A 22 1.82 1.78 9.18
C PHE A 22 1.55 0.53 10.04
N GLU A 23 1.63 0.64 11.37
CA GLU A 23 1.34 -0.44 12.31
C GLU A 23 -0.15 -0.81 12.37
N GLU A 24 -1.04 0.18 12.18
CA GLU A 24 -2.49 -0.04 12.12
C GLU A 24 -2.99 -0.50 10.74
N ALA A 25 -2.17 -0.34 9.69
CA ALA A 25 -2.56 -0.69 8.34
C ALA A 25 -2.71 -2.21 8.15
N LEU A 26 -3.56 -2.59 7.20
CA LEU A 26 -3.75 -4.00 6.84
C LEU A 26 -2.73 -4.45 5.79
N PRO A 27 -2.19 -5.67 5.91
CA PRO A 27 -1.51 -6.33 4.79
C PRO A 27 -2.42 -6.38 3.55
N TYR A 28 -1.81 -6.38 2.36
CA TYR A 28 -2.53 -6.31 1.07
C TYR A 28 -3.69 -7.32 0.95
N ALA A 29 -3.44 -8.59 1.30
CA ALA A 29 -4.46 -9.63 1.22
C ALA A 29 -5.61 -9.41 2.21
N ASP A 30 -5.28 -8.95 3.43
CA ASP A 30 -6.25 -8.71 4.49
C ASP A 30 -7.12 -7.47 4.17
N PHE A 31 -6.52 -6.44 3.60
CA PHE A 31 -7.24 -5.27 3.08
C PHE A 31 -8.30 -5.68 2.04
N LEU A 32 -7.93 -6.48 1.05
CA LEU A 32 -8.88 -6.95 0.04
C LEU A 32 -9.93 -7.87 0.64
N SER A 33 -9.57 -8.74 1.59
CA SER A 33 -10.53 -9.61 2.27
C SER A 33 -11.54 -8.82 3.10
N ALA A 34 -11.13 -7.73 3.73
CA ALA A 34 -11.98 -6.92 4.60
C ALA A 34 -12.88 -5.96 3.81
N HIS A 35 -12.42 -5.47 2.65
CA HIS A 35 -13.05 -4.32 1.98
C HIS A 35 -13.50 -4.57 0.55
N ALA A 36 -13.02 -5.61 -0.14
CA ALA A 36 -13.41 -5.86 -1.52
C ALA A 36 -14.67 -6.71 -1.61
N THR A 37 -15.55 -6.37 -2.56
CA THR A 37 -16.55 -7.34 -3.05
C THR A 37 -15.86 -8.43 -3.87
N PRO A 38 -16.50 -9.59 -4.11
CA PRO A 38 -15.91 -10.65 -4.95
C PRO A 38 -15.50 -10.15 -6.34
N GLU A 39 -16.30 -9.25 -6.94
CA GLU A 39 -15.99 -8.67 -8.25
C GLU A 39 -14.76 -7.75 -8.20
N GLN A 40 -14.65 -6.90 -7.18
CA GLN A 40 -13.49 -6.04 -6.98
C GLN A 40 -12.23 -6.87 -6.74
N ARG A 41 -12.32 -7.91 -5.90
CA ARG A 41 -11.22 -8.85 -5.65
C ARG A 41 -10.73 -9.50 -6.94
N ASN A 42 -11.64 -9.94 -7.81
CA ASN A 42 -11.29 -10.53 -9.10
C ASN A 42 -10.52 -9.55 -10.00
N ARG A 43 -10.87 -8.25 -9.99
CA ARG A 43 -10.14 -7.24 -10.75
C ARG A 43 -8.72 -7.02 -10.24
N TRP A 44 -8.55 -6.93 -8.93
CA TRP A 44 -7.23 -6.89 -8.28
C TRP A 44 -6.38 -8.12 -8.63
N ASP A 45 -6.94 -9.32 -8.54
CA ASP A 45 -6.23 -10.56 -8.87
C ASP A 45 -5.86 -10.61 -10.37
N ALA A 46 -6.76 -10.17 -11.26
CA ALA A 46 -6.51 -10.10 -12.69
C ALA A 46 -5.40 -9.11 -13.06
N PHE A 47 -5.36 -7.94 -12.40
CA PHE A 47 -4.29 -6.96 -12.61
C PHE A 47 -2.97 -7.48 -12.03
N HIS A 48 -2.97 -8.01 -10.81
CA HIS A 48 -1.78 -8.60 -10.19
C HIS A 48 -1.18 -9.71 -11.08
N GLY A 49 -2.01 -10.55 -11.70
CA GLY A 49 -1.56 -11.59 -12.64
C GLY A 49 -0.91 -11.06 -13.93
N GLN A 50 -1.11 -9.78 -14.28
CA GLN A 50 -0.47 -9.14 -15.43
C GLN A 50 0.84 -8.44 -15.07
N VAL A 51 1.12 -8.23 -13.78
CA VAL A 51 2.35 -7.58 -13.33
C VAL A 51 3.51 -8.56 -13.46
N VAL A 52 4.30 -8.39 -14.53
CA VAL A 52 5.53 -9.14 -14.76
C VAL A 52 6.69 -8.15 -14.80
N LEU A 53 7.66 -8.36 -13.90
CA LEU A 53 8.88 -7.57 -13.89
C LEU A 53 9.83 -8.04 -14.99
N SER A 54 10.35 -7.10 -15.76
CA SER A 54 11.49 -7.35 -16.64
C SER A 54 12.75 -7.65 -15.83
N LYS A 55 13.73 -8.32 -16.46
CA LYS A 55 15.01 -8.64 -15.83
C LYS A 55 15.69 -7.40 -15.22
N ALA A 56 15.74 -6.29 -15.95
CA ALA A 56 16.35 -5.05 -15.48
C ALA A 56 15.62 -4.43 -14.27
N GLN A 57 14.29 -4.57 -14.20
CA GLN A 57 13.52 -4.09 -13.04
C GLN A 57 13.78 -4.97 -11.81
N THR A 58 13.85 -6.29 -11.97
CA THR A 58 14.21 -7.20 -10.87
C THR A 58 15.62 -6.90 -10.36
N GLU A 59 16.61 -6.75 -11.25
CA GLU A 59 17.98 -6.40 -10.87
C GLU A 59 18.06 -5.06 -10.11
N LEU A 60 17.26 -4.07 -10.49
CA LEU A 60 17.17 -2.81 -9.77
C LEU A 60 16.59 -2.99 -8.36
N LEU A 61 15.51 -3.75 -8.22
CA LEU A 61 14.87 -4.00 -6.93
C LEU A 61 15.78 -4.81 -5.99
N ASP A 62 16.55 -5.75 -6.51
CA ASP A 62 17.54 -6.53 -5.74
C ASP A 62 18.65 -5.64 -5.15
N GLY A 63 18.88 -4.46 -5.72
CA GLY A 63 19.82 -3.47 -5.19
C GLY A 63 19.36 -2.77 -3.90
N PHE A 64 18.09 -2.90 -3.51
CA PHE A 64 17.55 -2.25 -2.31
C PHE A 64 17.90 -3.05 -1.05
N VAL A 65 18.92 -2.58 -0.32
CA VAL A 65 19.44 -3.26 0.88
C VAL A 65 18.80 -2.83 2.20
N ARG A 66 17.91 -1.82 2.17
CA ARG A 66 17.24 -1.30 3.37
C ARG A 66 15.78 -1.71 3.38
N ARG A 67 15.27 -2.06 4.56
CA ARG A 67 13.84 -2.24 4.77
C ARG A 67 13.14 -0.92 4.53
N THR A 68 12.24 -0.90 3.55
CA THR A 68 11.44 0.28 3.20
C THR A 68 9.97 0.00 3.51
N PRO A 69 9.40 0.56 4.59
CA PRO A 69 7.96 0.45 4.84
C PRO A 69 7.20 1.23 3.77
N VAL A 70 6.19 0.60 3.17
CA VAL A 70 5.35 1.20 2.12
C VAL A 70 3.91 1.24 2.62
N LEU A 71 3.41 2.44 2.92
CA LEU A 71 2.00 2.66 3.25
C LEU A 71 1.24 3.06 1.98
N VAL A 72 0.10 2.42 1.74
CA VAL A 72 -0.74 2.66 0.56
C VAL A 72 -2.13 3.13 1.00
N LEU A 73 -2.60 4.23 0.43
CA LEU A 73 -3.97 4.70 0.56
C LEU A 73 -4.74 4.30 -0.69
N ALA A 74 -5.72 3.41 -0.53
CA ALA A 74 -6.50 2.88 -1.65
C ALA A 74 -7.96 2.61 -1.25
N GLY A 75 -8.85 2.64 -2.25
CA GLY A 75 -10.17 2.04 -2.15
C GLY A 75 -10.17 0.66 -2.81
N ALA A 76 -10.90 -0.31 -2.26
CA ALA A 76 -10.97 -1.66 -2.83
C ALA A 76 -11.58 -1.67 -4.26
N TRP A 77 -12.32 -0.63 -4.64
CA TRP A 77 -12.88 -0.44 -5.99
C TRP A 77 -11.90 0.14 -7.02
N CYS A 78 -10.68 0.53 -6.61
CA CYS A 78 -9.69 1.12 -7.50
C CYS A 78 -8.97 0.11 -8.40
N GLY A 79 -9.09 -1.19 -8.12
CA GLY A 79 -8.48 -2.27 -8.87
C GLY A 79 -9.26 -2.69 -10.11
#